data_AF-A0A6L3JUC6-F1
#
_entry.id   AF-A0A6L3JUC6-F1
#
_cell.length_a   1.000
_cell.length_b   1.000
_cell.length_c   1.000
_cell.angle_alpha   90.00
_cell.angle_beta   90.00
_cell.angle_gamma   90.00
#
_symmetry.space_group_name_H-M   'P 1'
#
loop_
_entity.id
_entity.type
_entity.pdbx_description
1 polymer ?
#
loop_
_entity_poly.entity_id
_entity_poly.type
_entity_poly.pdbx_seq_one_letter_code
_entity_poly.pdbx_strand_id
1 'polypeptide(L)'
;MKERFEYIDSIKGFAIFLMVMGHVIAWNYTDYKTVCIYDFKQLPNIKLGGLVWQIIYSFHMPLFFMVSGFLSYKIYDWQNFFPFLKKKISRLFIPWLCTIWIVYVLRGAIGYWFLLCLFELSILGFLMMVVMERINRKRRLLFDIVFILMIYAIFRFSCVTTWKILGIDLGRFVGALIPFGMGVLLRKYKSLFHVFIEQSWFYTIAILSFFILFISRYFEDLEDVI
;
A
#
# COMPACT_ATOMS: atom_id res chain seq x y z
N MET A 1 -6.71 -6.65 28.80
CA MET A 1 -5.70 -6.69 27.72
C MET A 1 -6.39 -6.45 26.39
N LYS A 2 -5.97 -5.47 25.60
CA LYS A 2 -6.44 -5.36 24.21
C LYS A 2 -5.83 -6.53 23.45
N GLU A 3 -6.64 -7.41 22.88
CA GLU A 3 -6.17 -8.45 21.95
C GLU A 3 -5.31 -7.78 20.87
N ARG A 4 -4.02 -8.03 20.92
CA ARG A 4 -3.06 -7.60 19.92
C ARG A 4 -3.06 -8.68 18.86
N PHE A 5 -3.32 -8.29 17.63
CA PHE A 5 -3.35 -9.22 16.50
C PHE A 5 -1.91 -9.46 16.05
N GLU A 6 -1.20 -10.36 16.73
CA GLU A 6 0.22 -10.64 16.48
C GLU A 6 0.46 -11.02 15.02
N TYR A 7 -0.43 -11.81 14.42
CA TYR A 7 -0.33 -12.16 13.00
C TYR A 7 -0.40 -10.94 12.07
N ILE A 8 -1.16 -9.89 12.42
CA ILE A 8 -1.22 -8.65 11.62
C ILE A 8 0.10 -7.90 11.69
N ASP A 9 0.72 -7.84 12.87
CA ASP A 9 2.05 -7.25 13.05
C ASP A 9 3.10 -8.04 12.25
N SER A 10 3.03 -9.38 12.26
CA SER A 10 3.86 -10.26 11.44
C SER A 10 3.68 -10.05 9.93
N ILE A 11 2.44 -9.92 9.45
CA ILE A 11 2.16 -9.63 8.03
C ILE A 11 2.73 -8.27 7.63
N LYS A 12 2.67 -7.26 8.51
CA LYS A 12 3.31 -5.96 8.25
C LYS A 12 4.83 -6.12 8.10
N GLY A 13 5.46 -6.86 9.00
CA GLY A 13 6.89 -7.17 8.93
C GLY A 13 7.24 -7.91 7.64
N PHE A 14 6.43 -8.89 7.25
CA PHE A 14 6.58 -9.63 6.00
C PHE A 14 6.48 -8.73 4.77
N ALA A 15 5.52 -7.80 4.72
CA ALA A 15 5.41 -6.85 3.61
C ALA A 15 6.63 -5.93 3.49
N ILE A 16 7.21 -5.49 4.63
CA ILE A 16 8.46 -4.71 4.65
C ILE A 16 9.63 -5.58 4.19
N PHE A 17 9.70 -6.83 4.63
CA PHE A 17 10.72 -7.77 4.20
C PHE A 17 10.68 -7.99 2.67
N LEU A 18 9.48 -8.19 2.11
CA LEU A 18 9.27 -8.32 0.66
C LEU A 18 9.72 -7.09 -0.11
N MET A 19 9.47 -5.88 0.40
CA MET A 19 9.97 -4.63 -0.19
C MET A 19 11.51 -4.62 -0.25
N VAL A 20 12.18 -5.02 0.83
CA VAL A 20 13.64 -5.11 0.87
C VAL A 20 14.14 -6.17 -0.12
N MET A 21 13.51 -7.35 -0.16
CA MET A 21 13.85 -8.40 -1.13
C MET A 21 13.71 -7.92 -2.58
N GLY A 22 12.64 -7.18 -2.91
CA GLY A 22 12.46 -6.61 -4.24
C GLY A 22 13.60 -5.68 -4.67
N HIS A 23 14.09 -4.85 -3.74
CA HIS A 23 15.26 -3.99 -3.97
C HIS A 23 16.57 -4.78 -4.09
N VAL A 24 16.77 -5.79 -3.24
CA VAL A 24 17.96 -6.67 -3.31
C VAL A 24 18.03 -7.40 -4.65
N ILE A 25 16.90 -7.96 -5.12
CA ILE A 25 16.82 -8.60 -6.44
C ILE A 25 17.21 -7.61 -7.52
N ALA A 26 16.61 -6.41 -7.54
CA ALA A 26 16.91 -5.41 -8.56
C ALA A 26 18.38 -4.97 -8.58
N TRP A 27 19.07 -4.98 -7.43
CA TRP A 27 20.48 -4.56 -7.32
C TRP A 27 21.49 -5.67 -7.61
N ASN A 28 21.06 -6.92 -7.69
CA ASN A 28 21.93 -8.04 -8.07
C ASN A 28 22.18 -8.13 -9.59
N TYR A 29 21.53 -7.29 -10.39
CA TYR A 29 21.67 -7.25 -11.84
C TYR A 29 22.32 -5.94 -12.30
N THR A 30 23.13 -6.01 -13.36
CA THR A 30 23.86 -4.87 -13.93
C THR A 30 22.93 -3.79 -14.49
N ASP A 31 21.82 -4.21 -15.12
CA ASP A 31 20.72 -3.34 -15.52
C ASP A 31 19.43 -3.78 -14.84
N TYR A 32 19.01 -3.06 -13.80
CA TYR A 32 17.78 -3.36 -13.06
C TYR A 32 16.54 -3.31 -13.95
N LYS A 33 16.54 -2.55 -15.05
CA LYS A 33 15.39 -2.44 -15.95
C LYS A 33 15.06 -3.77 -16.60
N THR A 34 16.08 -4.60 -16.86
CA THR A 34 15.90 -5.94 -17.44
C THR A 34 15.11 -6.88 -16.53
N VAL A 35 15.18 -6.68 -15.21
CA VAL A 35 14.41 -7.46 -14.23
C VAL A 35 13.01 -6.88 -14.03
N CYS A 36 12.88 -5.56 -14.12
CA CYS A 36 11.60 -4.86 -13.99
C CYS A 36 10.67 -5.09 -15.19
N ILE A 37 11.21 -5.43 -16.36
CA ILE A 37 10.46 -5.73 -17.57
C ILE A 37 10.69 -7.21 -17.88
N TYR A 38 9.65 -8.02 -17.70
CA TYR A 38 9.74 -9.45 -17.98
C TYR A 38 9.57 -9.67 -19.49
N ASP A 39 10.50 -10.39 -20.11
CA ASP A 39 10.43 -10.78 -21.52
C ASP A 39 10.85 -12.25 -21.67
N PHE A 40 10.12 -12.99 -22.50
CA PHE A 40 10.38 -14.40 -22.79
C PHE A 40 11.74 -14.65 -23.47
N LYS A 41 12.31 -13.65 -24.13
CA LYS A 41 13.60 -13.72 -24.84
C LYS A 41 14.82 -13.54 -23.92
N GLN A 42 14.62 -13.22 -22.65
CA GLN A 42 15.70 -12.99 -21.68
C GLN A 42 16.42 -14.28 -21.26
N LEU A 43 17.67 -14.15 -20.81
CA LEU A 43 18.41 -15.26 -20.22
C LEU A 43 17.63 -15.90 -19.05
N PRO A 44 17.75 -17.23 -18.83
CA PRO A 44 16.99 -17.94 -17.80
C PRO A 44 17.10 -17.32 -16.39
N ASN A 45 18.30 -16.84 -16.03
CA ASN A 45 18.56 -16.23 -14.72
C ASN A 45 17.78 -14.91 -14.55
N ILE A 46 17.79 -14.06 -15.59
CA ILE A 46 17.08 -12.77 -15.61
C ILE A 46 15.57 -13.01 -15.60
N LYS A 47 15.10 -14.00 -16.38
CA LYS A 47 13.69 -14.40 -16.44
C LYS A 47 13.16 -14.83 -15.07
N LEU A 48 13.90 -15.67 -14.35
CA LEU A 48 13.54 -16.10 -12.99
C LEU A 48 13.55 -14.92 -12.01
N GLY A 49 14.60 -14.09 -12.05
CA GLY A 49 14.68 -12.88 -11.21
C GLY A 49 13.52 -11.92 -11.45
N GLY A 50 13.18 -11.67 -12.72
CA GLY A 50 12.08 -10.81 -13.13
C GLY A 50 10.73 -11.36 -12.70
N LEU A 51 10.50 -12.66 -12.86
CA LEU A 51 9.27 -13.32 -12.39
C LEU A 51 9.08 -13.16 -10.88
N VAL A 52 10.11 -13.45 -10.08
CA VAL A 52 10.06 -13.29 -8.62
C VAL A 52 9.83 -11.82 -8.24
N TRP A 53 10.50 -10.90 -8.91
CA TRP A 53 10.31 -9.46 -8.71
C TRP A 53 8.86 -9.04 -8.99
N GLN A 54 8.26 -9.48 -10.10
CA GLN A 54 6.87 -9.15 -10.45
C GLN A 54 5.86 -9.72 -9.45
N ILE A 55 6.08 -10.95 -8.98
CA ILE A 55 5.25 -11.55 -7.93
C ILE A 55 5.30 -10.69 -6.66
N ILE A 56 6.50 -10.32 -6.21
CA ILE A 56 6.66 -9.46 -5.04
C ILE A 56 5.95 -8.11 -5.26
N TYR A 57 6.20 -7.45 -6.38
CA TYR A 57 5.66 -6.13 -6.70
C TYR A 57 4.14 -6.11 -6.92
N SER A 58 3.52 -7.25 -7.23
CA SER A 58 2.08 -7.34 -7.46
C SER A 58 1.23 -7.04 -6.22
N PHE A 59 1.72 -7.35 -5.01
CA PHE A 59 0.89 -7.24 -3.79
C PHE A 59 1.57 -6.60 -2.58
N HIS A 60 2.90 -6.54 -2.47
CA HIS A 60 3.54 -6.14 -1.20
C HIS A 60 3.18 -4.71 -0.74
N MET A 61 3.11 -3.73 -1.67
CA MET A 61 2.74 -2.34 -1.32
C MET A 61 1.25 -2.21 -0.96
N PRO A 62 0.30 -2.71 -1.77
CA PRO A 62 -1.10 -2.77 -1.35
C PRO A 62 -1.29 -3.44 0.01
N LEU A 63 -0.61 -4.56 0.25
CA LEU A 63 -0.65 -5.28 1.53
C LEU A 63 -0.14 -4.41 2.68
N PHE A 64 1.02 -3.77 2.52
CA PHE A 64 1.61 -2.88 3.53
C PHE A 64 0.66 -1.74 3.92
N PHE A 65 0.03 -1.09 2.93
CA PHE A 65 -0.91 0.00 3.19
C PHE A 65 -2.22 -0.50 3.81
N MET A 66 -2.73 -1.66 3.38
CA MET A 66 -3.92 -2.27 3.97
C MET A 66 -3.71 -2.61 5.44
N VAL A 67 -2.62 -3.29 5.77
CA VAL A 67 -2.29 -3.59 7.18
C VAL A 67 -2.08 -2.30 7.99
N SER A 68 -1.46 -1.29 7.38
CA SER A 68 -1.28 0.02 8.03
C SER A 68 -2.61 0.73 8.31
N GLY A 69 -3.60 0.61 7.43
CA GLY A 69 -4.97 1.10 7.63
C GLY A 69 -5.68 0.35 8.77
N PHE A 70 -5.58 -0.99 8.76
CA PHE A 70 -6.15 -1.85 9.81
C PHE A 70 -5.63 -1.50 11.20
N LEU A 71 -4.31 -1.31 11.34
CA LEU A 71 -3.68 -0.93 12.61
C LEU A 71 -3.92 0.53 13.00
N SER A 72 -4.20 1.40 12.03
CA SER A 72 -4.50 2.81 12.27
C SER A 72 -5.93 3.04 12.74
N TYR A 73 -6.84 2.11 12.47
CA TYR A 73 -8.23 2.29 12.86
C TYR A 73 -8.42 2.35 14.37
N LYS A 74 -8.93 3.49 14.84
CA LYS A 74 -9.42 3.73 16.19
C LYS A 74 -10.60 4.70 16.10
N ILE A 75 -11.47 4.68 17.11
CA ILE A 75 -12.47 5.73 17.27
C ILE A 75 -11.70 6.97 17.72
N TYR A 76 -11.73 8.01 16.88
CA TYR A 76 -11.01 9.25 17.10
C TYR A 76 -12.00 10.40 17.28
N ASP A 77 -11.66 11.30 18.21
CA ASP A 77 -12.26 12.62 18.34
C ASP A 77 -11.27 13.70 17.90
N TRP A 78 -11.77 14.85 17.45
CA TRP A 78 -10.96 16.00 17.03
C TRP A 78 -9.94 16.44 18.09
N GLN A 79 -10.28 16.32 19.38
CA GLN A 79 -9.38 16.65 20.49
C GLN A 79 -8.09 15.82 20.48
N ASN A 80 -8.14 14.60 19.92
CA ASN A 80 -7.00 13.70 19.84
C ASN A 80 -6.09 13.95 18.62
N PHE A 81 -6.39 14.95 17.79
CA PHE A 81 -5.64 15.22 16.55
C PHE A 81 -4.20 15.64 16.83
N PHE A 82 -3.97 16.64 17.69
CA PHE A 82 -2.60 17.12 17.98
C PHE A 82 -1.69 16.04 18.60
N PRO A 83 -2.13 15.28 19.64
CA PRO A 83 -1.34 14.17 20.16
C PRO A 83 -1.06 13.08 19.11
N PHE A 84 -2.02 12.81 18.22
CA PHE A 84 -1.83 11.87 17.12
C PHE A 84 -0.80 12.37 16.11
N LEU A 85 -0.93 13.63 15.67
CA LEU A 85 -0.05 14.26 14.69
C LEU A 85 1.39 14.31 15.19
N LYS A 86 1.61 14.73 16.45
CA LYS A 86 2.96 14.75 17.07
C LYS A 86 3.64 13.38 17.03
N LYS A 87 2.88 12.31 17.31
CA LYS A 87 3.38 10.93 17.24
C LYS A 87 3.73 10.51 15.81
N LYS A 88 2.91 10.90 14.83
CA LYS A 88 3.15 10.59 13.41
C LYS A 88 4.33 11.37 12.84
N ILE A 89 4.49 12.63 13.22
CA ILE A 89 5.66 13.44 12.85
C ILE A 89 6.95 12.76 13.35
N SER A 90 7.01 12.42 14.64
CA SER A 90 8.21 11.81 15.23
C SER A 90 8.55 10.43 14.66
N ARG A 91 7.54 9.64 14.25
CA ARG A 91 7.74 8.25 13.79
C ARG A 91 7.83 8.08 12.28
N LEU A 92 7.32 9.03 11.49
CA LEU A 92 7.25 8.90 10.03
C LEU A 92 7.95 10.08 9.36
N PHE A 93 7.57 11.32 9.70
CA PHE A 93 8.06 12.50 9.01
C PHE A 93 9.54 12.78 9.31
N ILE A 94 9.96 12.72 10.58
CA ILE A 94 11.38 12.90 10.96
C ILE A 94 12.26 11.81 10.32
N PRO A 95 11.93 10.50 10.44
CA PRO A 95 12.68 9.46 9.74
C PRO A 95 12.73 9.66 8.23
N TRP A 96 11.63 10.09 7.61
CA TRP A 96 11.61 10.39 6.18
C TRP A 96 12.61 11.50 5.82
N LEU A 97 12.62 12.61 6.54
CA LEU A 97 13.60 13.69 6.33
C LEU A 97 15.04 13.19 6.49
N CYS A 98 15.32 12.40 7.53
CA CYS A 98 16.64 11.80 7.73
C CYS A 98 17.04 10.89 6.56
N THR A 99 16.11 10.07 6.04
CA THR A 99 16.39 9.19 4.90
C THR A 99 16.66 9.94 3.61
N ILE A 100 16.05 11.12 3.40
CA ILE A 100 16.37 11.96 2.23
C ILE A 100 17.84 12.33 2.27
N TRP A 101 18.32 12.88 3.39
CA TRP A 101 19.71 13.29 3.52
C TRP A 101 20.69 12.12 3.30
N ILE A 102 20.43 10.98 3.93
CA ILE A 102 21.31 9.80 3.83
C ILE A 102 21.34 9.25 2.40
N VAL A 103 20.17 9.05 1.77
CA VAL A 103 20.08 8.46 0.43
C VAL A 103 20.58 9.44 -0.64
N TYR A 104 20.37 10.74 -0.44
CA TYR A 104 20.87 11.76 -1.35
C TYR A 104 22.40 11.78 -1.36
N VAL A 105 23.05 11.74 -0.19
CA VAL A 105 24.51 11.69 -0.09
C VAL A 105 25.08 10.39 -0.68
N LEU A 106 24.44 9.25 -0.42
CA LEU A 106 24.98 7.94 -0.84
C LEU A 106 24.67 7.56 -2.29
N ARG A 107 23.55 8.03 -2.86
CA ARG A 107 23.03 7.57 -4.15
C ARG A 107 22.62 8.70 -5.11
N GLY A 108 22.63 9.96 -4.67
CA GLY A 108 22.09 11.08 -5.45
C GLY A 108 20.58 10.99 -5.68
N ALA A 109 19.88 10.13 -4.95
CA ALA A 109 18.45 9.90 -5.10
C ALA A 109 17.67 10.50 -3.92
N ILE A 110 16.48 11.02 -4.22
CA ILE A 110 15.55 11.53 -3.21
C ILE A 110 14.99 10.32 -2.46
N GLY A 111 15.02 10.36 -1.12
CA GLY A 111 14.78 9.22 -0.22
C GLY A 111 13.46 8.46 -0.41
N TYR A 112 13.21 7.46 0.45
CA TYR A 112 12.09 6.54 0.28
C TYR A 112 10.72 7.22 0.31
N TRP A 113 9.99 7.12 -0.81
CA TRP A 113 8.68 7.75 -0.99
C TRP A 113 7.59 7.22 -0.05
N PHE A 114 7.70 5.97 0.42
CA PHE A 114 6.62 5.30 1.16
C PHE A 114 6.38 5.90 2.56
N LEU A 115 7.40 6.47 3.21
CA LEU A 115 7.27 7.05 4.54
C LEU A 115 6.42 8.33 4.53
N LEU A 116 6.67 9.20 3.53
CA LEU A 116 5.86 10.39 3.29
C LEU A 116 4.42 10.02 2.95
N CYS A 117 4.26 9.08 2.01
CA CYS A 117 2.96 8.56 1.62
C CYS A 117 2.17 8.01 2.83
N LEU A 118 2.83 7.29 3.73
CA LEU A 118 2.19 6.76 4.94
C LEU A 118 1.83 7.87 5.94
N PHE A 119 2.65 8.92 6.02
CA PHE A 119 2.36 10.09 6.85
C PHE A 119 1.11 10.82 6.35
N GLU A 120 1.04 11.13 5.06
CA GLU A 120 -0.12 11.76 4.40
C GLU A 120 -1.38 10.93 4.57
N LEU A 121 -1.31 9.61 4.28
CA LEU A 121 -2.43 8.69 4.52
C LEU A 121 -2.85 8.63 5.98
N SER A 122 -1.92 8.75 6.93
CA SER A 122 -2.28 8.71 8.35
C SER A 122 -3.07 9.94 8.79
N ILE A 123 -2.76 11.12 8.23
CA ILE A 123 -3.52 12.36 8.48
C ILE A 123 -4.88 12.25 7.80
N LEU A 124 -4.91 11.92 6.51
CA LEU A 124 -6.14 11.77 5.76
C LEU A 124 -7.05 10.70 6.36
N GLY A 125 -6.48 9.56 6.74
CA GLY A 125 -7.17 8.46 7.43
C GLY A 125 -7.79 8.91 8.75
N PHE A 126 -7.09 9.71 9.54
CA PHE A 126 -7.67 10.30 10.76
C PHE A 126 -8.89 11.16 10.45
N LEU A 127 -8.79 12.07 9.48
CA LEU A 127 -9.90 12.93 9.07
C LEU A 127 -11.09 12.10 8.59
N MET A 128 -10.84 11.09 7.74
CA MET A 128 -11.86 10.16 7.28
C MET A 128 -12.57 9.45 8.43
N MET A 129 -11.82 8.90 9.39
CA MET A 129 -12.40 8.19 10.54
C MET A 129 -13.29 9.11 11.39
N VAL A 130 -12.87 10.34 11.65
CA VAL A 130 -13.66 11.32 12.41
C VAL A 130 -14.96 11.68 11.68
N VAL A 131 -14.88 11.92 10.37
CA VAL A 131 -16.05 12.22 9.54
C VAL A 131 -17.01 11.03 9.48
N MET A 132 -16.49 9.83 9.26
CA MET A 132 -17.27 8.59 9.17
C MET A 132 -18.00 8.31 10.49
N GLU A 133 -17.37 8.51 11.65
CA GLU A 133 -18.04 8.29 12.94
C GLU A 133 -19.12 9.36 13.20
N ARG A 134 -18.92 10.59 12.72
CA ARG A 134 -19.91 11.67 12.89
C ARG A 134 -21.13 11.51 11.98
N ILE A 135 -20.92 11.13 10.71
CA ILE A 135 -21.99 11.02 9.70
C ILE A 135 -22.68 9.65 9.79
N ASN A 136 -21.90 8.56 9.80
CA ASN A 136 -22.43 7.20 9.70
C ASN A 136 -22.70 6.57 11.08
N ARG A 137 -23.56 7.23 11.88
CA ARG A 137 -23.95 6.74 13.23
C ARG A 137 -24.54 5.34 13.22
N LYS A 138 -25.21 4.95 12.13
CA LYS A 138 -25.81 3.62 11.94
C LYS A 138 -24.80 2.54 11.54
N ARG A 139 -23.52 2.88 11.37
CA ARG A 139 -22.43 1.97 10.95
C ARG A 139 -22.82 1.11 9.75
N ARG A 140 -23.31 1.76 8.70
CA ARG A 140 -23.63 1.09 7.43
C ARG A 140 -22.39 0.99 6.57
N LEU A 141 -21.97 -0.23 6.26
CA LEU A 141 -20.77 -0.51 5.45
C LEU A 141 -20.79 0.17 4.08
N LEU A 142 -21.92 0.14 3.38
CA LEU A 142 -22.04 0.72 2.04
C LEU A 142 -21.71 2.22 2.03
N PHE A 143 -22.15 2.96 3.05
CA PHE A 143 -21.86 4.39 3.17
C PHE A 143 -20.36 4.66 3.30
N ASP A 144 -19.66 3.85 4.09
CA ASP A 144 -18.22 3.99 4.29
C ASP A 144 -17.43 3.67 3.02
N ILE A 145 -17.86 2.65 2.26
CA ILE A 145 -17.26 2.30 0.96
C ILE A 145 -17.46 3.44 -0.04
N VAL A 146 -18.69 3.92 -0.20
CA VAL A 146 -19.01 5.02 -1.12
C VAL A 146 -18.24 6.28 -0.72
N PHE A 147 -18.12 6.57 0.57
CA PHE A 147 -17.35 7.72 1.05
C PHE A 147 -15.86 7.63 0.69
N ILE A 148 -15.22 6.47 0.91
CA ILE A 148 -13.81 6.27 0.55
C ILE A 148 -13.62 6.39 -0.97
N LEU A 149 -14.51 5.79 -1.77
CA LEU A 149 -14.46 5.86 -3.23
C LEU A 149 -14.69 7.29 -3.75
N MET A 150 -15.59 8.04 -3.12
CA MET A 150 -15.83 9.45 -3.44
C MET A 150 -14.58 10.29 -3.19
N ILE A 151 -13.92 10.13 -2.05
CA ILE A 151 -12.66 10.83 -1.74
C ILE A 151 -11.58 10.46 -2.76
N TYR A 152 -11.45 9.17 -3.09
CA TYR A 152 -10.51 8.71 -4.11
C TYR A 152 -10.79 9.36 -5.47
N ALA A 153 -12.05 9.37 -5.90
CA ALA A 153 -12.46 9.99 -7.16
C ALA A 153 -12.17 11.50 -7.18
N ILE A 154 -12.43 12.21 -6.08
CA ILE A 154 -12.10 13.64 -5.94
C ILE A 154 -10.59 13.86 -6.12
N PHE A 155 -9.74 13.10 -5.41
CA PHE A 155 -8.30 13.27 -5.55
C PHE A 155 -7.76 12.90 -6.93
N ARG A 156 -8.35 11.91 -7.59
CA ARG A 156 -8.02 11.56 -8.97
C ARG A 156 -8.44 12.66 -9.94
N PHE A 157 -9.63 13.22 -9.78
CA PHE A 157 -10.15 14.31 -10.62
C PHE A 157 -9.34 15.60 -10.44
N SER A 158 -8.95 15.93 -9.21
CA SER A 158 -8.09 17.08 -8.91
C SER A 158 -6.63 16.90 -9.35
N CYS A 159 -6.30 15.84 -10.10
CA CYS A 159 -4.96 15.52 -10.58
C CYS A 159 -3.88 15.53 -9.48
N VAL A 160 -4.24 15.22 -8.23
CA VAL A 160 -3.28 15.22 -7.11
C VAL A 160 -2.16 14.22 -7.34
N THR A 161 -2.42 13.16 -8.12
CA THR A 161 -1.43 12.17 -8.55
C THR A 161 -0.25 12.75 -9.31
N THR A 162 -0.36 13.94 -9.92
CA THR A 162 0.72 14.57 -10.69
C THR A 162 1.48 15.63 -9.88
N TRP A 163 1.13 15.86 -8.62
CA TRP A 163 1.73 16.91 -7.81
C TRP A 163 3.17 16.54 -7.45
N LYS A 164 4.10 17.33 -7.99
CA LYS A 164 5.52 17.24 -7.69
C LYS A 164 6.01 18.58 -7.16
N ILE A 165 6.64 18.56 -5.99
CA ILE A 165 7.29 19.74 -5.41
C ILE A 165 8.77 19.43 -5.31
N LEU A 166 9.62 20.23 -5.96
CA LEU A 166 11.09 20.07 -5.92
C LEU A 166 11.56 18.63 -6.27
N GLY A 167 10.88 17.97 -7.22
CA GLY A 167 11.16 16.58 -7.62
C GLY A 167 10.59 15.51 -6.68
N ILE A 168 9.99 15.88 -5.56
CA ILE A 168 9.30 14.97 -4.63
C ILE A 168 7.86 14.78 -5.11
N ASP A 169 7.48 13.52 -5.28
CA ASP A 169 6.13 13.11 -5.68
C ASP A 169 5.21 13.01 -4.46
N LEU A 170 4.30 13.99 -4.32
CA LEU A 170 3.31 14.06 -3.25
C LEU A 170 2.01 13.34 -3.60
N GLY A 171 1.84 12.92 -4.86
CA GLY A 171 0.59 12.34 -5.34
C GLY A 171 0.43 10.84 -5.06
N ARG A 172 1.51 10.16 -4.64
CA ARG A 172 1.54 8.69 -4.54
C ARG A 172 0.55 8.13 -3.53
N PHE A 173 0.17 8.89 -2.51
CA PHE A 173 -0.79 8.43 -1.51
C PHE A 173 -2.18 8.15 -2.09
N VAL A 174 -2.55 8.81 -3.19
CA VAL A 174 -3.86 8.61 -3.82
C VAL A 174 -4.04 7.15 -4.26
N GLY A 175 -2.99 6.53 -4.83
CA GLY A 175 -3.03 5.11 -5.21
C GLY A 175 -3.12 4.16 -4.01
N ALA A 176 -2.50 4.55 -2.89
CA ALA A 176 -2.47 3.78 -1.65
C ALA A 176 -3.72 3.98 -0.76
N LEU A 177 -4.59 4.94 -1.11
CA LEU A 177 -5.83 5.25 -0.37
C LEU A 177 -6.81 4.08 -0.35
N ILE A 178 -7.02 3.40 -1.48
CA ILE A 178 -7.95 2.27 -1.57
C ILE A 178 -7.48 1.10 -0.68
N PRO A 179 -6.23 0.59 -0.79
CA PRO A 179 -5.73 -0.43 0.12
C PRO A 179 -5.81 -0.02 1.58
N PHE A 180 -5.42 1.22 1.91
CA PHE A 180 -5.48 1.73 3.28
C PHE A 180 -6.92 1.77 3.82
N GLY A 181 -7.87 2.28 3.03
CA GLY A 181 -9.29 2.31 3.37
C GLY A 181 -9.87 0.91 3.56
N MET A 182 -9.49 -0.05 2.72
CA MET A 182 -9.86 -1.46 2.88
C MET A 182 -9.41 -2.00 4.24
N GLY A 183 -8.19 -1.69 4.67
CA GLY A 183 -7.69 -2.02 6.00
C GLY A 183 -8.55 -1.45 7.13
N VAL A 184 -8.95 -0.19 6.99
CA VAL A 184 -9.85 0.48 7.95
C VAL A 184 -11.22 -0.22 8.02
N LEU A 185 -11.80 -0.57 6.87
CA LEU A 185 -13.08 -1.25 6.78
C LEU A 185 -13.04 -2.66 7.40
N LEU A 186 -11.99 -3.42 7.09
CA LEU A 186 -11.73 -4.74 7.68
C LEU A 186 -11.70 -4.68 9.22
N ARG A 187 -11.11 -3.62 9.78
CA ARG A 187 -11.08 -3.45 11.23
C ARG A 187 -12.42 -2.99 11.80
N LYS A 188 -13.12 -2.10 11.10
CA LYS A 188 -14.39 -1.51 11.53
C LYS A 188 -15.55 -2.53 11.51
N TYR A 189 -15.57 -3.41 10.51
CA TYR A 189 -16.67 -4.35 10.26
C TYR A 189 -16.22 -5.80 10.44
N LYS A 190 -16.54 -6.39 11.59
CA LYS A 190 -16.24 -7.82 11.89
C LYS A 190 -16.81 -8.79 10.84
N SER A 191 -17.96 -8.48 10.25
CA SER A 191 -18.57 -9.29 9.18
C SER A 191 -17.67 -9.37 7.94
N LEU A 192 -17.07 -8.24 7.51
CA LEU A 192 -16.09 -8.25 6.42
C LEU A 192 -14.85 -9.05 6.78
N PHE A 193 -14.37 -8.89 8.01
CA PHE A 193 -13.20 -9.61 8.49
C PHE A 193 -13.43 -11.13 8.44
N HIS A 194 -14.57 -11.60 8.96
CA HIS A 194 -14.95 -13.01 8.92
C HIS A 194 -15.04 -13.54 7.46
N VAL A 195 -15.68 -12.79 6.57
CA VAL A 195 -15.83 -13.23 5.15
C VAL A 195 -14.49 -13.27 4.41
N PHE A 196 -13.60 -12.30 4.61
CA PHE A 196 -12.36 -12.23 3.84
C PHE A 196 -11.19 -13.00 4.43
N ILE A 197 -11.16 -13.22 5.75
CA ILE A 197 -10.02 -13.83 6.44
C ILE A 197 -10.35 -15.22 6.99
N GLU A 198 -11.56 -15.45 7.50
CA GLU A 198 -11.91 -16.71 8.18
C GLU A 198 -12.54 -17.73 7.22
N GLN A 199 -13.14 -17.28 6.12
CA GLN A 199 -13.77 -18.17 5.13
C GLN A 199 -12.77 -18.71 4.11
N SER A 200 -12.66 -20.04 4.05
CA SER A 200 -11.75 -20.75 3.14
C SER A 200 -12.13 -20.58 1.65
N TRP A 201 -13.43 -20.52 1.33
CA TRP A 201 -13.89 -20.35 -0.06
C TRP A 201 -13.39 -19.05 -0.68
N PHE A 202 -13.35 -17.97 0.10
CA PHE A 202 -12.89 -16.66 -0.38
C PHE A 202 -11.40 -16.70 -0.69
N TYR A 203 -10.61 -17.39 0.14
CA TYR A 203 -9.19 -17.59 -0.11
C TYR A 203 -8.92 -18.34 -1.42
N THR A 204 -9.66 -19.42 -1.69
CA THR A 204 -9.54 -20.17 -2.95
C THR A 204 -9.88 -19.31 -4.16
N ILE A 205 -10.98 -18.55 -4.10
CA ILE A 205 -11.37 -17.66 -5.20
C ILE A 205 -10.32 -16.54 -5.39
N ALA A 206 -9.83 -15.95 -4.30
CA ALA A 206 -8.82 -14.91 -4.35
C ALA A 206 -7.52 -15.42 -5.02
N ILE A 207 -7.05 -16.61 -4.66
CA ILE A 207 -5.87 -17.23 -5.27
C ILE A 207 -6.08 -17.51 -6.75
N LEU A 208 -7.21 -18.12 -7.12
CA LEU A 208 -7.52 -18.42 -8.51
C LEU A 208 -7.58 -17.12 -9.33
N SER A 209 -8.27 -16.10 -8.81
CA SER A 209 -8.35 -14.80 -9.47
C SER A 209 -6.98 -14.12 -9.61
N PHE A 210 -6.12 -14.25 -8.60
CA PHE A 210 -4.76 -13.71 -8.63
C PHE A 210 -3.94 -14.38 -9.72
N PHE A 211 -3.94 -15.72 -9.80
CA PHE A 211 -3.21 -16.43 -10.85
C PHE A 211 -3.76 -16.14 -12.25
N ILE A 212 -5.08 -16.08 -12.42
CA ILE A 212 -5.69 -15.74 -13.71
C ILE A 212 -5.25 -14.35 -14.16
N LEU A 213 -5.39 -13.33 -13.31
CA LEU A 213 -5.01 -11.95 -13.65
C LEU A 213 -3.49 -11.77 -13.80
N PHE A 214 -2.71 -12.50 -13.01
CA PHE A 214 -1.25 -12.45 -13.08
C PHE A 214 -0.76 -13.05 -14.39
N ILE A 215 -1.31 -14.20 -14.80
CA ILE A 215 -0.95 -14.87 -16.05
C ILE A 215 -1.50 -14.12 -17.27
N SER A 216 -2.72 -13.60 -17.21
CA SER A 216 -3.34 -12.88 -18.35
C SER A 216 -2.49 -11.70 -18.82
N ARG A 217 -1.80 -11.02 -17.89
CA ARG A 217 -0.86 -9.94 -18.20
C ARG A 217 0.26 -10.37 -19.16
N TYR A 218 0.67 -11.64 -19.14
CA TYR A 218 1.75 -12.15 -19.99
C TYR A 218 1.24 -12.78 -21.29
N PHE A 219 -0.07 -12.99 -21.43
CA PHE A 219 -0.65 -13.47 -22.68
C PHE A 219 -0.74 -12.37 -23.75
N GLU A 220 -0.96 -11.10 -23.34
CA GLU A 220 -0.92 -9.95 -24.26
C GLU A 220 0.46 -9.79 -24.92
N ASP A 221 1.55 -10.02 -24.17
CA ASP A 221 2.93 -9.95 -24.69
C ASP A 221 3.29 -11.11 -25.65
N LEU A 222 2.46 -12.15 -25.74
CA LEU A 222 2.69 -13.35 -26.57
C LEU A 222 2.08 -13.22 -27.97
N GLU A 223 1.04 -12.40 -28.15
CA GLU A 223 0.42 -12.15 -29.46
C GLU A 223 1.33 -11.32 -30.38
N ASP A 224 2.19 -10.45 -29.83
CA ASP A 224 3.19 -9.69 -30.60
C ASP A 224 4.41 -10.53 -31.08
N VAL A 225 4.41 -11.84 -30.80
CA VAL A 225 5.54 -12.76 -31.08
C VAL A 225 5.19 -13.82 -32.14
N ILE A 226 3.93 -13.93 -32.55
CA ILE A 226 3.46 -14.89 -33.57
C ILE A 226 3.37 -14.24 -34.96
#